data_AF-A0A1Y3QPD0-F1
#
_entry.id   AF-A0A1Y3QPD0-F1
#
_cell.length_a   1.000
_cell.length_b   1.000
_cell.length_c   1.000
_cell.angle_alpha   90.00
_cell.angle_beta   90.00
_cell.angle_gamma   90.00
#
_symmetry.space_group_name_H-M   'P 1'
#
loop_
_entity.id
_entity.type
_entity.pdbx_description
1 polymer ?
#
loop_
_entity_poly.entity_id
_entity_poly.type
_entity_poly.pdbx_seq_one_letter_code
_entity_poly.pdbx_strand_id
1 'polypeptide(L)' 'MLLAEAAASNFQPFDVFMIIFTLLIAAGLIRLLMERPRKNRFAIGFAAVALLVFLYTDYVMISGW' A
#
# COMPACT_ATOMS: atom_id res chain seq x y z
N MET A 1 -40.28 -10.20 8.18
CA MET A 1 -39.51 -9.11 8.82
C MET A 1 -38.31 -8.84 7.93
N LEU A 2 -38.38 -7.78 7.12
CA LEU A 2 -37.28 -7.40 6.24
C LEU A 2 -36.36 -6.48 7.07
N LEU A 3 -35.40 -7.08 7.78
CA LEU A 3 -34.38 -6.32 8.47
C LEU A 3 -33.42 -5.79 7.41
N ALA A 4 -33.44 -4.46 7.22
CA ALA A 4 -32.36 -3.77 6.56
C ALA A 4 -31.09 -4.02 7.39
N GLU A 5 -30.26 -4.95 6.93
CA GLU A 5 -28.93 -5.14 7.45
C GLU A 5 -28.15 -3.86 7.12
N ALA A 6 -27.94 -3.02 8.13
CA ALA A 6 -27.03 -1.90 7.99
C ALA A 6 -25.67 -2.52 7.71
N ALA A 7 -25.21 -2.43 6.46
CA ALA A 7 -23.91 -2.93 6.06
C ALA A 7 -22.85 -2.25 6.93
N ALA A 8 -22.33 -3.00 7.90
CA ALA A 8 -21.22 -2.54 8.72
C ALA A 8 -19.99 -2.45 7.83
N SER A 9 -19.27 -1.33 7.91
CA SER A 9 -18.00 -1.19 7.22
C SER A 9 -17.02 -2.26 7.70
N ASN A 10 -16.28 -2.88 6.78
CA ASN A 10 -15.21 -3.82 7.13
C ASN A 10 -13.92 -3.10 7.58
N PHE A 11 -13.95 -1.77 7.72
CA PHE A 11 -12.81 -0.98 8.16
C PHE A 11 -12.24 -1.49 9.49
N GLN A 12 -10.93 -1.70 9.52
CA GLN A 12 -10.18 -1.99 10.73
C GLN A 12 -9.16 -0.88 11.00
N PRO A 13 -8.89 -0.52 12.28
CA PRO A 13 -7.84 0.45 12.59
C PRO A 13 -6.45 0.07 12.05
N PHE A 14 -6.19 -1.22 11.83
CA PHE A 14 -4.93 -1.70 11.22
C PHE A 14 -4.75 -1.24 9.78
N ASP A 15 -5.84 -0.95 9.07
CA ASP A 15 -5.83 -0.51 7.68
C ASP A 15 -5.11 0.82 7.48
N VAL A 16 -5.12 1.67 8.52
CA VAL A 16 -4.34 2.92 8.52
C VAL A 16 -2.84 2.62 8.47
N PHE A 17 -2.38 1.58 9.17
CA PHE A 17 -0.97 1.17 9.13
C PHE A 17 -0.58 0.60 7.76
N MET A 18 -1.49 -0.12 7.09
CA MET A 18 -1.27 -0.61 5.73
C MET A 18 -0.97 0.54 4.77
N ILE A 19 -1.80 1.58 4.77
CA ILE A 19 -1.59 2.78 3.94
C ILE A 19 -0.27 3.47 4.29
N ILE A 20 0.07 3.60 5.58
CA ILE A 20 1.35 4.16 6.00
C ILE A 20 2.53 3.36 5.43
N PHE A 21 2.47 2.02 5.44
CA PHE A 21 3.52 1.20 4.83
C PHE A 21 3.64 1.43 3.32
N THR A 22 2.54 1.56 2.60
CA THR A 22 2.55 1.92 1.17
C THR A 22 3.30 3.24 0.94
N LEU A 23 3.03 4.25 1.76
CA LEU A 23 3.72 5.55 1.69
C LEU A 23 5.22 5.43 2.00
N LEU A 24 5.59 4.62 2.99
CA LEU A 24 6.99 4.36 3.32
C LEU A 24 7.74 3.64 2.18
N ILE A 25 7.10 2.67 1.52
CA ILE A 25 7.67 2.00 0.35
C ILE A 25 7.85 2.99 -0.79
N ALA A 26 6.86 3.85 -1.06
CA ALA A 26 6.95 4.88 -2.09
C ALA A 26 8.10 5.86 -1.82
N ALA A 27 8.23 6.35 -0.58
CA ALA A 27 9.34 7.21 -0.17
C ALA A 27 10.70 6.50 -0.29
N GLY A 28 10.78 5.22 0.08
CA GLY A 28 11.96 4.39 -0.08
C GLY A 28 12.36 4.21 -1.55
N LEU A 29 11.39 3.99 -2.44
CA LEU A 29 11.62 3.89 -3.88
C LEU A 29 12.16 5.22 -4.44
N ILE A 30 11.56 6.35 -4.06
CA ILE A 30 12.06 7.69 -4.45
C ILE A 30 13.51 7.87 -4.00
N ARG A 31 13.83 7.54 -2.75
CA ARG A 31 15.19 7.60 -2.22
C ARG A 31 16.17 6.77 -3.06
N LEU A 32 15.82 5.53 -3.41
CA LEU A 32 16.65 4.66 -4.24
C LEU A 32 16.84 5.22 -5.67
N LEU A 33 15.83 5.87 -6.23
CA LEU A 33 15.91 6.50 -7.55
C LEU A 33 16.80 7.75 -7.54
N MET A 34 16.87 8.46 -6.42
CA MET A 34 17.70 9.65 -6.22
C MET A 34 19.15 9.32 -5.85
N GLU A 35 19.44 8.07 -5.46
CA GLU A 35 20.78 7.64 -5.03
C GLU A 35 21.83 7.78 -6.15
N ARG A 36 22.98 8.36 -5.81
CA ARG A 36 24.12 8.62 -6.70
C ARG A 36 25.44 8.38 -5.93
N PRO A 37 26.52 7.93 -6.63
CA PRO A 37 26.62 7.66 -8.06
C PRO A 37 26.16 6.24 -8.45
N ARG A 38 26.11 5.29 -7.51
CA ARG A 38 25.80 3.88 -7.78
C ARG A 38 24.40 3.53 -7.32
N LYS A 39 23.53 3.20 -8.29
CA LYS A 39 22.15 2.77 -8.03
C LYS A 39 22.08 1.26 -7.82
N ASN A 40 21.40 0.83 -6.75
CA ASN A 40 21.05 -0.58 -6.58
C ASN A 40 19.81 -0.94 -7.42
N ARG A 41 20.03 -1.40 -8.64
CA ARG A 41 18.95 -1.74 -9.59
C ARG A 41 18.04 -2.86 -9.08
N PHE A 42 18.60 -3.81 -8.34
CA PHE A 42 17.82 -4.90 -7.75
C PHE A 42 16.85 -4.37 -6.68
N ALA A 43 17.35 -3.53 -5.76
CA ALA A 43 16.51 -2.91 -4.73
C ALA A 43 15.43 -2.02 -5.34
N ILE A 44 15.75 -1.25 -6.40
CA ILE A 44 14.76 -0.44 -7.12
C ILE A 44 13.66 -1.33 -7.70
N GLY A 45 14.02 -2.43 -8.38
CA GLY A 45 13.06 -3.37 -8.94
C GLY A 45 12.18 -4.01 -7.86
N PHE A 46 12.79 -4.47 -6.76
CA PHE A 46 12.07 -5.07 -5.64
C PHE A 46 11.11 -4.07 -4.98
N ALA A 47 11.57 -2.85 -4.69
CA ALA A 47 10.74 -1.80 -4.10
C ALA A 47 9.58 -1.39 -5.03
N ALA A 48 9.80 -1.37 -6.35
CA ALA A 48 8.74 -1.10 -7.31
C ALA A 48 7.67 -2.19 -7.32
N VAL A 49 8.06 -3.47 -7.33
CA VAL A 49 7.10 -4.59 -7.25
C VAL A 49 6.35 -4.58 -5.91
N ALA A 50 7.05 -4.36 -4.80
CA ALA A 50 6.43 -4.23 -3.49
C ALA A 50 5.40 -3.09 -3.47
N LEU A 51 5.73 -1.93 -4.03
CA LEU A 51 4.80 -0.80 -4.13
C LEU A 51 3.54 -1.17 -4.92
N LEU A 52 3.68 -1.86 -6.04
CA LEU A 52 2.54 -2.30 -6.85
C LEU A 52 1.62 -3.26 -6.09
N VAL A 53 2.18 -4.23 -5.37
CA VAL A 53 1.41 -5.19 -4.56
C VAL A 53 0.68 -4.48 -3.43
N PHE A 54 1.34 -3.54 -2.74
CA PHE A 54 0.73 -2.77 -1.66
C PHE A 54 -0.38 -1.84 -2.16
N LEU A 55 -0.17 -1.14 -3.28
CA LEU A 55 -1.23 -0.32 -3.90
C LEU A 55 -2.45 -1.16 -4.32
N TYR A 56 -2.21 -2.36 -4.85
CA TYR A 56 -3.32 -3.27 -5.18
C TYR A 56 -4.06 -3.74 -3.93
N THR A 57 -3.33 -4.06 -2.87
CA THR A 57 -3.91 -4.46 -1.58
C THR A 57 -4.73 -3.33 -0.98
N ASP A 58 -4.22 -2.09 -1.00
CA ASP A 58 -4.93 -0.90 -0.53
C ASP A 58 -6.21 -0.66 -1.34
N TYR A 59 -6.16 -0.85 -2.67
CA TYR A 59 -7.34 -0.73 -3.52
C TYR A 59 -8.43 -1.73 -3.13
N VAL A 60 -8.09 -3.01 -2.98
CA VAL A 60 -9.05 -4.06 -2.59
C VAL A 60 -9.60 -3.77 -1.19
N MET A 61 -8.73 -3.42 -0.24
CA MET A 61 -9.11 -3.07 1.13
C MET A 61 -10.11 -1.91 1.17
N ILE A 62 -9.77 -0.77 0.54
CA ILE A 62 -10.65 0.42 0.49
C ILE A 62 -11.96 0.12 -0.23
N SER A 63 -11.95 -0.69 -1.29
CA SER A 63 -13.17 -1.06 -2.01
C SER A 63 -14.11 -1.96 -1.21
N GLY A 64 -13.59 -2.65 -0.19
CA GLY A 64 -14.35 -3.53 0.70
C GLY A 64 -14.76 -2.89 2.02
N TRP A 65 -14.32 -1.65 2.29
CA TRP A 65 -14.75 -0.85 3.44
C TRP A 65 -16.21 -0.43 3.34
#